data_AF-D8QTQ2-F1
#
_entry.id   AF-D8QTQ2-F1
#
_cell.length_a   1.000
_cell.length_b   1.000
_cell.length_c   1.000
_cell.angle_alpha   90.00
_cell.angle_beta   90.00
_cell.angle_gamma   90.00
#
_symmetry.space_group_name_H-M   'P 1'
#
loop_
_entity.id
_entity.type
_entity.pdbx_description
1 polymer ?
#
loop_
_entity_poly.entity_id
_entity_poly.type
_entity_poly.pdbx_seq_one_letter_code
_entity_poly.pdbx_strand_id
1 'polypeptide(L)'
;QFSFCQYPFVFDPSSKSKILQMDSIFQMTEEFEDAILRSVFIGMTCPYLILRVRRDFLVRDTIVQIQEQLGDLKKPLKVVFVGEEGIDEGGVQKEFFQLLVRELFNPQYGMFSYSDEARCFWFNATPSELNFDTEFELVGILLGLAIYNGHILDLHFPTVVYKKLLGKPLALDDLGQVWQLRPRKALKTMFLQVKPDLGKGLEHLLRFTGDVEETYSRTFQISEIDMFGRTATVNLKEGGENIDLNLQNRDEYVKLCVEYYLGKSIARQFECFSQGFRRLCKGRVLDLFQPVELEQLICGSPGLDFEALEKVAMYDDGYTKESRIIREFWEVVHSFTEEQKRKLLFFTTGSDRAPIKGLSNLQFVISRNGPDCERLPTAHTCFNHLLLPEYKTKEKLQERLLTAINNAEGFGLM
;
A
#
# COMPACT_ATOMS: atom_id res chain seq x y z
N GLN A 1 -18.84 16.70 26.88
CA GLN A 1 -19.88 15.98 26.11
C GLN A 1 -19.29 14.62 25.75
N PHE A 2 -19.98 13.52 26.06
CA PHE A 2 -19.52 12.16 25.76
C PHE A 2 -19.69 11.87 24.26
N SER A 3 -18.68 11.28 23.61
CA SER A 3 -18.77 10.80 22.23
C SER A 3 -18.04 9.46 22.10
N PHE A 4 -18.66 8.48 21.42
CA PHE A 4 -18.01 7.20 21.13
C PHE A 4 -16.71 7.35 20.31
N CYS A 5 -16.55 8.44 19.55
CA CYS A 5 -15.31 8.74 18.84
C CYS A 5 -14.12 9.04 19.78
N GLN A 6 -14.37 9.25 21.08
CA GLN A 6 -13.30 9.38 22.09
C GLN A 6 -12.79 8.02 22.58
N TYR A 7 -13.44 6.92 22.18
CA TYR A 7 -13.10 5.56 22.57
C TYR A 7 -12.93 4.67 21.32
N PRO A 8 -11.81 4.82 20.57
CA PRO A 8 -11.63 4.14 19.29
C PRO A 8 -11.67 2.61 19.34
N PHE A 9 -11.50 2.01 20.51
CA PHE A 9 -11.58 0.55 20.71
C PHE A 9 -13.01 -0.01 20.65
N VAL A 10 -14.03 0.85 20.66
CA VAL A 10 -15.45 0.44 20.58
C VAL A 10 -15.83 0.02 19.17
N PHE A 11 -15.16 0.55 18.15
CA PHE A 11 -15.45 0.26 16.75
C PHE A 11 -14.46 -0.76 16.18
N ASP A 12 -14.96 -1.72 15.42
CA ASP A 12 -14.12 -2.58 14.59
C ASP A 12 -13.60 -1.82 13.35
N PRO A 13 -12.57 -2.33 12.64
CA PRO A 13 -11.97 -1.65 11.49
C PRO A 13 -12.97 -1.34 10.36
N SER A 14 -13.95 -2.21 10.11
CA SER A 14 -14.96 -2.00 9.07
C SER A 14 -15.91 -0.86 9.44
N SER A 15 -16.32 -0.78 10.71
CA SER A 15 -17.11 0.33 11.24
C SER A 15 -16.36 1.67 11.16
N LYS A 16 -15.08 1.70 11.54
CA LYS A 16 -14.24 2.91 11.40
C LYS A 16 -14.10 3.34 9.94
N SER A 17 -13.87 2.39 9.03
CA SER A 17 -13.83 2.65 7.59
C SER A 17 -15.14 3.28 7.09
N LYS A 18 -16.31 2.78 7.52
CA LYS A 18 -17.60 3.39 7.16
C LYS A 18 -17.72 4.84 7.65
N ILE A 19 -17.33 5.14 8.89
CA ILE A 19 -17.36 6.51 9.41
C ILE A 19 -16.48 7.43 8.56
N LEU A 20 -15.27 6.99 8.22
CA LEU A 20 -14.35 7.76 7.37
C LEU A 20 -14.87 7.97 5.95
N GLN A 21 -15.49 6.96 5.36
CA GLN A 21 -16.12 7.07 4.04
C GLN A 21 -17.30 8.05 4.05
N MET A 22 -18.13 8.01 5.09
CA MET A 22 -19.23 8.98 5.24
C MET A 22 -18.72 10.42 5.40
N ASP A 23 -17.68 10.63 6.21
CA ASP A 23 -17.01 11.94 6.36
C ASP A 23 -16.44 12.43 5.03
N SER A 24 -15.82 11.54 4.24
CA SER A 24 -15.26 11.85 2.92
C SER A 24 -16.36 12.24 1.91
N ILE A 25 -17.47 11.49 1.87
CA ILE A 25 -18.63 11.80 1.01
C ILE A 25 -19.25 13.13 1.38
N PHE A 26 -19.40 13.41 2.68
CA PHE A 26 -19.94 14.67 3.16
C PHE A 26 -19.07 15.85 2.71
N GLN A 27 -17.76 15.78 2.93
CA GLN A 27 -16.82 16.82 2.50
C GLN A 27 -16.78 16.97 0.98
N MET A 28 -16.82 15.87 0.21
CA MET A 28 -16.92 15.92 -1.26
C MET A 28 -18.20 16.62 -1.74
N THR A 29 -19.32 16.36 -1.08
CA THR A 29 -20.61 16.95 -1.43
C THR A 29 -20.61 18.45 -1.13
N GLU A 30 -20.08 18.84 0.02
CA GLU A 30 -19.93 20.25 0.40
C GLU A 30 -19.06 21.00 -0.62
N GLU A 31 -17.87 20.48 -0.95
CA GLU A 31 -16.98 21.09 -1.96
C GLU A 31 -17.61 21.14 -3.37
N PHE A 32 -18.39 20.13 -3.73
CA PHE A 32 -19.15 20.12 -4.99
C PHE A 32 -20.20 21.23 -5.03
N GLU A 33 -21.04 21.32 -3.99
CA GLU A 33 -22.08 22.35 -3.88
C GLU A 33 -21.47 23.76 -3.85
N ASP A 34 -20.41 23.96 -3.08
CA ASP A 34 -19.66 25.22 -3.01
C ASP A 34 -19.11 25.62 -4.38
N ALA A 35 -18.54 24.67 -5.12
CA ALA A 35 -18.02 24.92 -6.46
C ALA A 35 -19.13 25.27 -7.46
N ILE A 36 -20.30 24.63 -7.36
CA ILE A 36 -21.48 24.99 -8.17
C ILE A 36 -21.96 26.39 -7.82
N LEU A 37 -22.10 26.73 -6.54
CA LEU A 37 -22.50 28.06 -6.11
C LEU A 37 -21.53 29.13 -6.61
N ARG A 38 -20.22 28.94 -6.43
CA ARG A 38 -19.19 29.86 -6.96
C ARG A 38 -19.27 30.01 -8.46
N SER A 39 -19.61 28.94 -9.19
CA SER A 39 -19.73 28.98 -10.65
C SER A 39 -20.83 29.94 -11.13
N VAL A 40 -21.90 30.08 -10.34
CA VAL A 40 -23.01 31.01 -10.61
C VAL A 40 -22.61 32.46 -10.39
N PHE A 41 -21.71 32.75 -9.45
CA PHE A 41 -21.36 34.13 -9.04
C PHE A 41 -20.06 34.69 -9.66
N ILE A 42 -19.03 33.87 -9.87
CA ILE A 42 -17.67 34.32 -10.22
C ILE A 42 -17.21 33.78 -11.60
N GLY A 43 -17.96 32.88 -12.22
CA GLY A 43 -17.62 32.23 -13.50
C GLY A 43 -17.11 30.79 -13.31
N MET A 44 -16.66 30.13 -14.39
CA MET A 44 -16.43 28.67 -14.43
C MET A 44 -15.44 28.14 -13.38
N THR A 45 -15.97 27.63 -12.27
CA THR A 45 -15.27 26.74 -11.33
C THR A 45 -15.64 25.29 -11.62
N CYS A 46 -14.65 24.42 -11.78
CA CYS A 46 -14.91 22.99 -11.97
C CYS A 46 -15.31 22.36 -10.61
N PRO A 47 -16.44 21.63 -10.53
CA PRO A 47 -16.88 21.01 -9.28
C PRO A 47 -16.19 19.66 -9.00
N TYR A 48 -15.32 19.21 -9.90
CA TYR A 48 -14.55 17.97 -9.79
C TYR A 48 -13.05 18.29 -9.73
N LEU A 49 -12.29 17.42 -9.08
CA LEU A 49 -10.85 17.32 -9.29
C LEU A 49 -10.63 16.48 -10.55
N ILE A 50 -10.36 17.13 -11.69
CA ILE A 50 -10.17 16.42 -12.96
C ILE A 50 -8.67 16.23 -13.21
N LEU A 51 -8.25 14.97 -13.33
CA LEU A 51 -6.89 14.59 -13.73
C LEU A 51 -6.92 14.04 -15.16
N ARG A 52 -6.40 14.81 -16.10
CA ARG A 52 -6.26 14.44 -17.52
C ARG A 52 -4.85 13.96 -17.80
N VAL A 53 -4.63 12.67 -17.89
CA VAL A 53 -3.28 12.10 -17.92
C VAL A 53 -3.03 11.30 -19.20
N ARG A 54 -1.80 11.35 -19.71
CA ARG A 54 -1.34 10.48 -20.79
C ARG A 54 -0.65 9.26 -20.19
N ARG A 55 -0.91 8.07 -20.74
CA ARG A 55 -0.30 6.82 -20.26
C ARG A 55 1.22 6.87 -20.22
N ASP A 56 1.84 7.47 -21.24
CA ASP A 56 3.30 7.58 -21.35
C ASP A 56 3.94 8.64 -20.43
N PHE A 57 3.13 9.50 -19.79
CA PHE A 57 3.60 10.60 -18.95
C PHE A 57 2.83 10.67 -17.63
N LEU A 58 2.40 9.51 -17.12
CA LEU A 58 1.41 9.41 -16.04
C LEU A 58 1.84 10.16 -14.77
N VAL A 59 3.05 9.89 -14.26
CA VAL A 59 3.57 10.56 -13.06
C VAL A 59 3.70 12.07 -13.29
N ARG A 60 4.33 12.48 -14.40
CA ARG A 60 4.56 13.90 -14.71
C ARG A 60 3.27 14.68 -14.85
N ASP A 61 2.32 14.18 -15.64
CA ASP A 61 1.04 14.85 -15.88
C ASP A 61 0.23 14.95 -14.58
N THR A 62 0.31 13.93 -13.72
CA THR A 62 -0.34 13.93 -12.40
C THR A 62 0.28 14.98 -11.47
N ILE A 63 1.61 15.06 -11.39
CA ILE A 63 2.30 16.05 -10.55
C ILE A 63 1.87 17.47 -10.91
N VAL A 64 1.95 17.82 -12.20
CA VAL A 64 1.63 19.17 -12.69
C VAL A 64 0.21 19.55 -12.31
N GLN A 65 -0.76 18.66 -12.58
CA GLN A 65 -2.17 18.94 -12.32
C GLN A 65 -2.52 18.98 -10.84
N ILE A 66 -1.89 18.14 -10.01
CA ILE A 66 -2.10 18.17 -8.55
C ILE A 66 -1.54 19.47 -7.97
N GLN A 67 -0.37 19.92 -8.43
CA GLN A 67 0.23 21.18 -7.98
C GLN A 67 -0.63 22.39 -8.32
N GLU A 68 -1.25 22.41 -9.50
CA GLU A 68 -2.18 23.46 -9.92
C GLU A 68 -3.51 23.43 -9.14
N GLN A 69 -3.92 22.25 -8.66
CA GLN A 69 -5.22 22.00 -8.03
C GLN A 69 -5.12 21.63 -6.55
N LEU A 70 -4.07 22.07 -5.82
CA LEU A 70 -3.86 21.70 -4.41
C LEU A 70 -5.01 22.09 -3.48
N GLY A 71 -5.76 23.15 -3.81
CA GLY A 71 -6.95 23.58 -3.07
C GLY A 71 -8.19 22.71 -3.32
N ASP A 72 -8.18 21.93 -4.40
CA ASP A 72 -9.33 21.20 -4.92
C ASP A 72 -9.24 19.70 -4.65
N LEU A 73 -8.23 19.24 -3.89
CA LEU A 73 -7.98 17.82 -3.64
C LEU A 73 -9.17 17.09 -3.00
N LYS A 74 -10.03 17.81 -2.29
CA LYS A 74 -11.23 17.28 -1.61
C LYS A 74 -12.48 17.23 -2.48
N LYS A 75 -12.43 17.73 -3.72
CA LYS A 75 -13.51 17.58 -4.68
C LYS A 75 -13.60 16.12 -5.15
N PRO A 76 -14.77 15.66 -5.62
CA PRO A 76 -14.89 14.34 -6.23
C PRO A 76 -13.88 14.16 -7.37
N LEU A 77 -13.10 13.07 -7.30
CA LEU A 77 -12.07 12.76 -8.29
C LEU A 77 -12.71 12.31 -9.60
N LYS A 78 -12.15 12.77 -10.73
CA LYS A 78 -12.45 12.24 -12.06
C LYS A 78 -11.16 12.09 -12.85
N VAL A 79 -10.90 10.88 -13.34
CA VAL A 79 -9.73 10.61 -14.17
C VAL A 79 -10.13 10.51 -15.63
N VAL A 80 -9.31 11.08 -16.52
CA VAL A 80 -9.49 11.00 -17.98
C VAL A 80 -8.15 10.67 -18.62
N PHE A 81 -8.07 9.51 -19.28
CA PHE A 81 -6.93 9.21 -20.15
C PHE A 81 -7.07 9.97 -21.47
N VAL A 82 -6.05 10.75 -21.82
CA VAL A 82 -6.09 11.60 -23.02
C VAL A 82 -6.13 10.72 -24.28
N GLY A 83 -7.15 10.92 -25.11
CA GLY A 83 -7.33 10.16 -26.35
C GLY A 83 -8.17 8.89 -26.21
N GLU A 84 -8.73 8.62 -25.04
CA GLU A 84 -9.57 7.46 -24.77
C GLU A 84 -11.01 7.88 -24.45
N GLU A 85 -11.97 7.16 -25.03
CA GLU A 85 -13.38 7.29 -24.66
C GLU A 85 -13.64 6.43 -23.42
N GLY A 86 -13.88 7.06 -22.28
CA GLY A 86 -14.22 6.38 -21.03
C GLY A 86 -15.16 7.22 -20.19
N ILE A 87 -16.28 6.61 -19.77
CA ILE A 87 -17.15 7.15 -18.72
C ILE A 87 -16.64 6.54 -17.41
N ASP A 88 -16.25 7.39 -16.46
CA ASP A 88 -15.70 6.95 -15.17
C ASP A 88 -16.82 6.42 -14.26
N GLU A 89 -17.10 5.12 -14.34
CA GLU A 89 -17.93 4.36 -13.39
C GLU A 89 -17.08 3.72 -12.27
N GLY A 90 -15.87 4.25 -12.01
CA GLY A 90 -14.93 3.79 -10.96
C GLY A 90 -13.79 2.92 -11.47
N GLY A 91 -13.94 2.25 -12.63
CA GLY A 91 -12.88 1.44 -13.24
C GLY A 91 -11.68 2.26 -13.70
N VAL A 92 -11.90 3.49 -14.21
CA VAL A 92 -10.84 4.38 -14.70
C VAL A 92 -9.98 4.90 -13.54
N GLN A 93 -10.59 5.27 -12.41
CA GLN A 93 -9.86 5.66 -11.21
C GLN A 93 -9.01 4.50 -10.68
N LYS A 94 -9.59 3.30 -10.63
CA LYS A 94 -8.87 2.11 -10.16
C LYS A 94 -7.66 1.81 -11.03
N GLU A 95 -7.81 1.85 -12.36
CA GLU A 95 -6.71 1.70 -13.30
C GLU A 95 -5.62 2.74 -13.08
N PHE A 96 -6.01 4.01 -12.93
CA PHE A 96 -5.09 5.11 -12.69
C PHE A 96 -4.24 4.91 -11.42
N PHE A 97 -4.85 4.51 -10.30
CA PHE A 97 -4.12 4.19 -9.08
C PHE A 97 -3.16 3.02 -9.29
N GLN A 98 -3.59 1.96 -9.98
CA GLN A 98 -2.75 0.78 -10.27
C GLN A 98 -1.52 1.16 -11.12
N LEU A 99 -1.70 1.97 -12.16
CA LEU A 99 -0.61 2.39 -13.03
C LEU A 99 0.38 3.31 -12.31
N LEU A 100 -0.11 4.29 -11.53
CA LEU A 100 0.75 5.20 -10.78
C LEU A 100 1.58 4.47 -9.73
N VAL A 101 0.95 3.56 -8.98
CA VAL A 101 1.67 2.74 -7.99
C VAL A 101 2.73 1.89 -8.68
N ARG A 102 2.40 1.25 -9.81
CA ARG A 102 3.37 0.44 -10.55
C ARG A 102 4.58 1.27 -11.04
N GLU A 103 4.37 2.49 -11.50
CA GLU A 103 5.44 3.35 -11.99
C GLU A 103 6.31 3.90 -10.85
N LEU A 104 5.70 4.47 -9.81
CA LEU A 104 6.41 5.11 -8.67
C LEU A 104 7.18 4.11 -7.79
N PHE A 105 6.71 2.86 -7.71
CA PHE A 105 7.34 1.80 -6.93
C PHE A 105 8.21 0.87 -7.79
N ASN A 106 8.40 1.18 -9.07
CA ASN A 106 9.33 0.45 -9.93
C ASN A 106 10.76 0.61 -9.39
N PRO A 107 11.53 -0.48 -9.19
CA PRO A 107 12.93 -0.39 -8.76
C PRO A 107 13.79 0.52 -9.64
N GLN A 108 13.50 0.62 -10.94
CA GLN A 108 14.19 1.51 -11.88
C GLN A 108 13.90 2.98 -11.63
N TYR A 109 12.74 3.31 -11.04
CA TYR A 109 12.41 4.69 -10.66
C TYR A 109 13.26 5.13 -9.46
N GLY A 110 13.60 4.20 -8.56
CA GLY A 110 14.60 4.41 -7.51
C GLY A 110 14.10 5.11 -6.24
N MET A 111 12.79 5.34 -6.09
CA MET A 111 12.22 5.94 -4.87
C MET A 111 12.11 4.94 -3.70
N PHE A 112 11.79 3.68 -4.01
CA PHE A 112 11.55 2.63 -3.01
C PHE A 112 12.32 1.35 -3.35
N SER A 113 12.75 0.63 -2.33
CA SER A 113 13.26 -0.74 -2.43
C SER A 113 12.18 -1.72 -1.97
N TYR A 114 12.04 -2.85 -2.67
CA TYR A 114 11.16 -3.93 -2.26
C TYR A 114 11.96 -5.04 -1.56
N SER A 115 11.42 -5.59 -0.46
CA SER A 115 11.96 -6.78 0.20
C SER A 115 11.06 -7.97 -0.07
N ASP A 116 11.57 -9.01 -0.74
CA ASP A 116 10.83 -10.26 -0.96
C ASP A 116 10.53 -10.99 0.36
N GLU A 117 11.47 -10.98 1.31
CA GLU A 117 11.30 -11.63 2.62
C GLU A 117 10.19 -10.96 3.44
N ALA A 118 10.16 -9.63 3.48
CA ALA A 118 9.18 -8.87 4.23
C ALA A 118 7.89 -8.55 3.43
N ARG A 119 7.92 -8.76 2.11
CA ARG A 119 6.88 -8.43 1.13
C ARG A 119 6.41 -6.97 1.19
N CYS A 120 7.33 -6.04 1.46
CA CYS A 120 7.02 -4.63 1.63
C CYS A 120 8.05 -3.72 0.96
N PHE A 121 7.60 -2.51 0.62
CA PHE A 121 8.43 -1.42 0.15
C PHE A 121 9.02 -0.61 1.30
N TRP A 122 10.21 -0.09 1.09
CA TRP A 122 10.88 0.84 1.98
C TRP A 122 11.46 2.01 1.19
N PHE A 123 11.55 3.18 1.81
CA PHE A 123 12.10 4.39 1.20
C PHE A 123 13.59 4.20 0.89
N ASN A 124 14.00 4.52 -0.33
CA ASN A 124 15.43 4.61 -0.65
C ASN A 124 15.98 5.92 -0.08
N ALA A 125 17.06 5.81 0.69
CA ALA A 125 17.84 6.95 1.10
C ALA A 125 18.50 7.54 -0.16
N THR A 126 17.89 8.60 -0.68
CA THR A 126 18.34 9.24 -1.92
C THR A 126 19.41 10.29 -1.63
N PRO A 127 20.52 10.30 -2.39
CA PRO A 127 21.49 11.39 -2.34
C PRO A 127 20.80 12.73 -2.54
N SER A 128 21.24 13.77 -1.84
CA SER A 128 20.61 15.09 -1.90
C SER A 128 20.58 15.70 -3.31
N GLU A 129 21.45 15.22 -4.20
CA GLU A 129 21.59 15.57 -5.62
C GLU A 129 20.36 15.13 -6.45
N LEU A 130 19.68 14.05 -6.04
CA LEU A 130 18.42 13.62 -6.64
C LEU A 130 17.27 14.26 -5.87
N ASN A 131 16.40 14.98 -6.60
CA ASN A 131 15.24 15.63 -6.01
C ASN A 131 13.96 14.89 -6.41
N PHE A 132 13.49 14.00 -5.52
CA PHE A 132 12.20 13.33 -5.64
C PHE A 132 11.15 13.87 -4.66
N ASP A 133 11.35 15.08 -4.13
CA ASP A 133 10.48 15.64 -3.08
C ASP A 133 9.02 15.71 -3.54
N THR A 134 8.81 16.08 -4.81
CA THR A 134 7.47 16.21 -5.41
C THR A 134 6.81 14.85 -5.60
N GLU A 135 7.59 13.84 -5.99
CA GLU A 135 7.16 12.48 -6.19
C GLU A 135 6.80 11.83 -4.85
N PHE A 136 7.59 12.05 -3.79
CA PHE A 136 7.23 11.58 -2.46
C PHE A 136 5.95 12.26 -1.97
N GLU A 137 5.81 13.58 -2.16
CA GLU A 137 4.56 14.29 -1.87
C GLU A 137 3.38 13.71 -2.66
N LEU A 138 3.57 13.42 -3.96
CA LEU A 138 2.56 12.77 -4.80
C LEU A 138 2.12 11.43 -4.23
N VAL A 139 3.06 10.55 -3.84
CA VAL A 139 2.72 9.25 -3.24
C VAL A 139 1.87 9.47 -1.98
N GLY A 140 2.23 10.45 -1.14
CA GLY A 140 1.42 10.83 0.02
C GLY A 140 -0.01 11.23 -0.36
N ILE A 141 -0.16 12.12 -1.36
CA ILE A 141 -1.46 12.56 -1.87
C ILE A 141 -2.25 11.38 -2.43
N LEU A 142 -1.61 10.47 -3.16
CA LEU A 142 -2.21 9.28 -3.76
C LEU A 142 -2.80 8.34 -2.69
N LEU A 143 -2.09 8.10 -1.59
CA LEU A 143 -2.63 7.38 -0.44
C LEU A 143 -3.89 8.07 0.12
N GLY A 144 -3.84 9.40 0.23
CA GLY A 144 -4.99 10.18 0.69
C GLY A 144 -6.18 10.11 -0.25
N LEU A 145 -5.97 10.25 -1.56
CA LEU A 145 -7.01 10.17 -2.57
C LEU A 145 -7.63 8.77 -2.61
N ALA A 146 -6.82 7.72 -2.49
CA ALA A 146 -7.32 6.34 -2.45
C ALA A 146 -8.25 6.12 -1.24
N ILE A 147 -7.83 6.54 -0.04
CA ILE A 147 -8.68 6.49 1.16
C ILE A 147 -9.98 7.28 0.93
N TYR A 148 -9.88 8.50 0.45
CA TYR A 148 -11.00 9.44 0.31
C TYR A 148 -12.03 8.98 -0.72
N ASN A 149 -11.60 8.26 -1.75
CA ASN A 149 -12.45 7.69 -2.81
C ASN A 149 -12.78 6.20 -2.59
N GLY A 150 -12.32 5.60 -1.48
CA GLY A 150 -12.64 4.21 -1.13
C GLY A 150 -11.93 3.14 -1.96
N HIS A 151 -10.80 3.49 -2.58
CA HIS A 151 -9.95 2.55 -3.33
C HIS A 151 -8.85 1.97 -2.45
N ILE A 152 -8.54 0.69 -2.66
CA ILE A 152 -7.35 0.06 -2.09
C ILE A 152 -6.18 0.16 -3.08
N LEU A 153 -4.96 0.22 -2.56
CA LEU A 153 -3.73 0.30 -3.32
C LEU A 153 -2.94 -0.99 -3.19
N ASP A 154 -2.41 -1.48 -4.31
CA ASP A 154 -1.54 -2.65 -4.35
C ASP A 154 -0.09 -2.26 -4.02
N LEU A 155 0.11 -1.81 -2.78
CA LEU A 155 1.41 -1.53 -2.21
C LEU A 155 1.40 -1.89 -0.73
N HIS A 156 2.55 -2.27 -0.18
CA HIS A 156 2.65 -2.59 1.23
C HIS A 156 3.86 -1.89 1.85
N PHE A 157 3.63 -1.12 2.91
CA PHE A 157 4.69 -0.58 3.76
C PHE A 157 4.76 -1.34 5.10
N PRO A 158 5.94 -1.41 5.73
CA PRO A 158 6.07 -1.86 7.11
C PRO A 158 5.21 -1.01 8.06
N THR A 159 4.79 -1.60 9.19
CA THR A 159 3.90 -0.94 10.17
C THR A 159 4.45 0.40 10.69
N VAL A 160 5.77 0.58 10.65
CA VAL A 160 6.44 1.82 11.04
C VAL A 160 5.98 3.04 10.23
N VAL A 161 5.67 2.88 8.94
CA VAL A 161 5.23 3.97 8.06
C VAL A 161 3.89 4.51 8.54
N TYR A 162 2.92 3.63 8.79
CA TYR A 162 1.60 4.03 9.30
C TYR A 162 1.66 4.61 10.72
N LYS A 163 2.57 4.13 11.56
CA LYS A 163 2.83 4.77 12.86
C LYS A 163 3.27 6.22 12.71
N LYS A 164 4.25 6.48 11.83
CA LYS A 164 4.77 7.82 11.56
C LYS A 164 3.69 8.72 10.94
N LEU A 165 2.87 8.21 10.02
CA LEU A 165 1.75 8.96 9.42
C LEU A 165 0.71 9.38 10.46
N LEU A 166 0.42 8.53 11.44
CA LEU A 166 -0.50 8.84 12.55
C LEU A 166 0.14 9.70 13.64
N GLY A 167 1.39 10.16 13.46
CA GLY A 167 2.12 10.91 14.49
C GLY A 167 2.32 10.11 15.78
N LYS A 168 2.15 8.79 15.75
CA LYS A 168 2.33 7.93 16.92
C LYS A 168 3.83 7.82 17.18
N PRO A 169 4.27 7.95 18.45
CA PRO A 169 5.67 7.80 18.75
C PRO A 169 6.15 6.45 18.24
N LEU A 170 7.33 6.44 17.63
CA LEU A 170 8.11 5.24 17.42
C LEU A 170 8.62 4.81 18.80
N ALA A 171 7.70 4.45 19.70
CA ALA A 171 7.98 4.35 21.11
C ALA A 171 9.08 3.31 21.34
N LEU A 172 10.26 3.83 21.69
CA LEU A 172 11.16 3.18 22.63
C LEU A 172 10.65 3.35 24.06
N ASP A 173 9.67 4.25 24.32
CA ASP A 173 9.26 4.66 25.67
C ASP A 173 8.08 3.90 26.29
N ASP A 174 7.42 2.99 25.56
CA ASP A 174 6.68 1.88 26.21
C ASP A 174 7.67 0.93 26.94
N LEU A 175 8.98 1.16 26.80
CA LEU A 175 10.06 0.40 27.43
C LEU A 175 10.79 1.20 28.51
N GLY A 176 10.31 2.37 28.96
CA GLY A 176 10.95 3.12 30.05
C GLY A 176 11.07 2.31 31.37
N GLN A 177 10.12 1.39 31.61
CA GLN A 177 10.22 0.38 32.68
C GLN A 177 10.36 -1.06 32.17
N VAL A 178 10.22 -1.30 30.86
CA VAL A 178 10.21 -2.64 30.24
C VAL A 178 11.44 -2.91 29.36
N TRP A 179 12.41 -1.99 29.27
CA TRP A 179 13.72 -2.28 28.68
C TRP A 179 14.46 -3.37 29.47
N GLN A 180 14.23 -3.43 30.79
CA GLN A 180 14.84 -4.43 31.67
C GLN A 180 14.09 -5.78 31.69
N LEU A 181 12.83 -5.86 31.19
CA LEU A 181 11.99 -7.05 31.36
C LEU A 181 11.59 -7.75 30.06
N ARG A 182 11.33 -7.06 28.92
CA ARG A 182 10.99 -7.69 27.62
C ARG A 182 11.35 -6.80 26.39
N PRO A 183 12.63 -6.69 25.99
CA PRO A 183 13.06 -5.70 24.98
C PRO A 183 12.77 -6.02 23.50
N ARG A 184 12.13 -7.14 23.15
CA ARG A 184 12.51 -7.82 21.89
C ARG A 184 11.48 -8.04 20.78
N LYS A 185 10.18 -7.74 20.91
CA LYS A 185 9.21 -8.22 19.89
C LYS A 185 8.77 -7.18 18.86
N ALA A 186 8.28 -6.01 19.27
CA ALA A 186 7.63 -5.08 18.34
C ALA A 186 8.60 -4.28 17.46
N LEU A 187 9.66 -3.69 18.04
CA LEU A 187 10.68 -2.96 17.27
C LEU A 187 11.51 -3.90 16.40
N LYS A 188 11.78 -5.11 16.91
CA LYS A 188 12.31 -6.23 16.15
C LYS A 188 11.48 -6.50 14.89
N THR A 189 10.16 -6.67 15.01
CA THR A 189 9.31 -6.93 13.84
C THR A 189 9.37 -5.80 12.83
N MET A 190 9.35 -4.53 13.27
CA MET A 190 9.39 -3.38 12.35
C MET A 190 10.75 -3.21 11.66
N PHE A 191 11.84 -3.35 12.40
CA PHE A 191 13.18 -3.24 11.82
C PHE A 191 13.52 -4.43 10.91
N LEU A 192 13.08 -5.64 11.25
CA LEU A 192 13.24 -6.82 10.40
C LEU A 192 12.45 -6.72 9.09
N GLN A 193 11.31 -6.01 9.07
CA GLN A 193 10.60 -5.72 7.82
C GLN A 193 11.39 -4.77 6.91
N VAL A 194 12.23 -3.90 7.48
CA VAL A 194 12.96 -2.86 6.74
C VAL A 194 14.37 -3.30 6.34
N LYS A 195 15.11 -3.93 7.26
CA LYS A 195 16.47 -4.46 7.05
C LYS A 195 16.57 -5.86 7.69
N PRO A 196 16.08 -6.92 7.04
CA PRO A 196 16.03 -8.26 7.65
C PRO A 196 17.41 -8.78 8.04
N ASP A 197 18.40 -8.70 7.15
CA ASP A 197 19.76 -9.21 7.41
C ASP A 197 20.48 -8.44 8.51
N LEU A 198 20.43 -7.11 8.44
CA LEU A 198 21.01 -6.27 9.50
C LEU A 198 20.27 -6.49 10.82
N GLY A 199 18.95 -6.63 10.81
CA GLY A 199 18.15 -6.92 12.00
C GLY A 199 18.55 -8.24 12.65
N LYS A 200 18.75 -9.31 11.86
CA LYS A 200 19.29 -10.60 12.35
C LYS A 200 20.69 -10.42 12.95
N GLY A 201 21.56 -9.62 12.32
CA GLY A 201 22.90 -9.31 12.82
C GLY A 201 22.90 -8.53 14.14
N LEU A 202 22.07 -7.48 14.26
CA LEU A 202 21.92 -6.71 15.50
C LEU A 202 21.33 -7.57 16.62
N GLU A 203 20.42 -8.50 16.30
CA GLU A 203 19.94 -9.48 17.28
C GLU A 203 21.03 -10.41 17.79
N HIS A 204 21.90 -10.86 16.90
CA HIS A 204 23.04 -11.70 17.27
C HIS A 204 23.99 -10.92 18.19
N LEU A 205 24.28 -9.65 17.87
CA LEU A 205 25.08 -8.75 18.71
C LEU A 205 24.53 -8.61 20.13
N LEU A 206 23.21 -8.41 20.27
CA LEU A 206 22.56 -8.29 21.59
C LEU A 206 22.60 -9.58 22.42
N ARG A 207 22.71 -10.74 21.78
CA ARG A 207 22.76 -12.05 22.46
C ARG A 207 24.17 -12.56 22.65
N PHE A 208 25.14 -11.95 21.99
CA PHE A 208 26.53 -12.37 22.04
C PHE A 208 27.09 -12.24 23.46
N THR A 209 27.79 -13.27 23.92
CA THR A 209 28.37 -13.35 25.27
C THR A 209 29.89 -13.34 25.27
N GLY A 210 30.53 -13.34 24.09
CA GLY A 210 31.99 -13.23 23.96
C GLY A 210 32.48 -11.78 23.98
N ASP A 211 33.73 -11.59 23.58
CA ASP A 211 34.33 -10.26 23.43
C ASP A 211 33.75 -9.54 22.20
N VAL A 212 32.84 -8.59 22.44
CA VAL A 212 32.17 -7.83 21.38
C VAL A 212 33.17 -7.00 20.58
N GLU A 213 34.16 -6.40 21.23
CA GLU A 213 35.09 -5.47 20.61
C GLU A 213 36.01 -6.22 19.64
N GLU A 214 36.62 -7.31 20.10
CA GLU A 214 37.48 -8.15 19.26
C GLU A 214 36.69 -8.84 18.14
N THR A 215 35.51 -9.40 18.46
CA THR A 215 34.72 -10.19 17.48
C THR A 215 34.10 -9.34 16.39
N TYR A 216 33.52 -8.18 16.75
CA TYR A 216 32.80 -7.35 15.78
C TYR A 216 33.71 -6.30 15.15
N SER A 217 34.74 -5.80 15.85
CA SER A 217 35.69 -4.79 15.35
C SER A 217 34.99 -3.64 14.63
N ARG A 218 34.00 -3.03 15.30
CA ARG A 218 33.14 -1.96 14.77
C ARG A 218 33.18 -0.75 15.68
N THR A 219 32.88 0.41 15.11
CA THR A 219 32.69 1.66 15.84
C THR A 219 31.24 2.14 15.69
N PHE A 220 30.89 3.30 16.24
CA PHE A 220 29.59 3.95 16.04
C PHE A 220 29.47 4.65 14.66
N GLN A 221 30.36 4.34 13.72
CA GLN A 221 30.23 4.71 12.31
C GLN A 221 29.69 3.53 11.48
N ILE A 222 28.65 3.78 10.69
CA ILE A 222 28.09 2.82 9.74
C ILE A 222 28.39 3.23 8.30
N SER A 223 28.33 2.26 7.40
CA SER A 223 28.50 2.48 5.96
C SER A 223 27.19 2.17 5.24
N GLU A 224 26.69 3.12 4.46
CA GLU A 224 25.55 2.98 3.57
C GLU A 224 26.02 2.92 2.12
N ILE A 225 25.37 2.09 1.31
CA ILE A 225 25.55 2.08 -0.13
C ILE A 225 24.32 2.75 -0.74
N ASP A 226 24.53 3.82 -1.49
CA ASP A 226 23.44 4.51 -2.19
C ASP A 226 23.01 3.74 -3.46
N MET A 227 21.94 4.21 -4.11
CA MET A 227 21.41 3.61 -5.34
C MET A 227 22.38 3.62 -6.53
N PHE A 228 23.48 4.38 -6.46
CA PHE A 228 24.54 4.40 -7.46
C PHE A 228 25.74 3.52 -7.08
N GLY A 229 25.64 2.77 -5.98
CA GLY A 229 26.73 1.95 -5.47
C GLY A 229 27.82 2.74 -4.74
N ARG A 230 27.59 4.02 -4.42
CA ARG A 230 28.55 4.84 -3.68
C ARG A 230 28.43 4.55 -2.18
N THR A 231 29.57 4.29 -1.54
CA THR A 231 29.63 4.10 -0.09
C THR A 231 29.73 5.45 0.61
N ALA A 232 28.79 5.74 1.50
CA ALA A 232 28.83 6.88 2.40
C ALA A 232 28.95 6.40 3.85
N THR A 233 29.76 7.06 4.67
CA THR A 233 29.86 6.77 6.10
C THR A 233 29.00 7.74 6.91
N VAL A 234 28.40 7.22 7.97
CA VAL A 234 27.53 8.00 8.87
C VAL A 234 27.88 7.68 10.32
N ASN A 235 28.22 8.73 11.07
CA ASN A 235 28.39 8.63 12.51
C ASN A 235 27.02 8.61 13.19
N LEU A 236 26.72 7.54 13.92
CA LEU A 236 25.46 7.38 14.67
C LEU A 236 25.35 8.35 15.84
N LYS A 237 26.50 8.76 16.38
CA LYS A 237 26.67 9.80 17.41
C LYS A 237 27.95 10.61 17.16
N GLU A 238 28.10 11.74 17.83
CA GLU A 238 29.27 12.61 17.71
C GLU A 238 30.58 11.83 17.96
N GLY A 239 31.55 11.98 17.06
CA GLY A 239 32.83 11.25 17.11
C GLY A 239 32.70 9.73 17.00
N GLY A 240 31.59 9.21 16.49
CA GLY A 240 31.28 7.77 16.46
C GLY A 240 32.32 6.90 15.76
N GLU A 241 33.11 7.46 14.84
CA GLU A 241 34.24 6.81 14.19
C GLU A 241 35.37 6.42 15.14
N ASN A 242 35.49 7.09 16.28
CA ASN A 242 36.53 6.87 17.29
C ASN A 242 35.99 6.16 18.55
N ILE A 243 34.76 5.64 18.51
CA ILE A 243 34.11 4.99 19.66
C ILE A 243 33.90 3.53 19.31
N ASP A 244 34.71 2.65 19.89
CA ASP A 244 34.62 1.21 19.68
C ASP A 244 33.34 0.61 20.28
N LEU A 245 32.76 -0.32 19.54
CA LEU A 245 31.62 -1.12 19.96
C LEU A 245 32.09 -2.21 20.92
N ASN A 246 31.56 -2.20 22.13
CA ASN A 246 31.88 -3.17 23.17
C ASN A 246 30.60 -3.65 23.89
N LEU A 247 30.78 -4.53 24.87
CA LEU A 247 29.66 -5.15 25.59
C LEU A 247 28.78 -4.13 26.34
N GLN A 248 29.36 -3.02 26.81
CA GLN A 248 28.66 -2.02 27.62
C GLN A 248 27.80 -1.07 26.77
N ASN A 249 28.22 -0.79 25.53
CA ASN A 249 27.57 0.19 24.66
C ASN A 249 26.77 -0.43 23.49
N ARG A 250 26.74 -1.77 23.37
CA ARG A 250 26.01 -2.46 22.28
C ARG A 250 24.52 -2.12 22.19
N ASP A 251 23.86 -1.94 23.34
CA ASP A 251 22.43 -1.63 23.39
C ASP A 251 22.16 -0.22 22.82
N GLU A 252 23.06 0.72 23.11
CA GLU A 252 23.04 2.07 22.52
C GLU A 252 23.30 2.02 21.01
N TYR A 253 24.31 1.26 20.57
CA TYR A 253 24.64 1.09 19.15
C TYR A 253 23.43 0.57 18.36
N VAL A 254 22.77 -0.47 18.86
CA VAL A 254 21.57 -1.06 18.23
C VAL A 254 20.43 -0.04 18.19
N LYS A 255 20.18 0.67 19.29
CA LYS A 255 19.16 1.73 19.34
C LYS A 255 19.43 2.80 18.28
N LEU A 256 20.66 3.32 18.20
CA LEU A 256 21.01 4.37 17.25
C LEU A 256 20.96 3.89 15.79
N CYS A 257 21.34 2.64 15.52
CA CYS A 257 21.14 2.03 14.20
C CYS A 257 19.66 2.05 13.82
N VAL A 258 18.78 1.56 14.69
CA VAL A 258 17.34 1.49 14.42
C VAL A 258 16.75 2.89 14.22
N GLU A 259 17.09 3.86 15.07
CA GLU A 259 16.67 5.25 14.93
C GLU A 259 17.15 5.89 13.62
N TYR A 260 18.37 5.58 13.20
CA TYR A 260 18.91 6.04 11.94
C TYR A 260 18.09 5.51 10.76
N TYR A 261 17.97 4.19 10.63
CA TYR A 261 17.32 3.58 9.47
C TYR A 261 15.82 3.82 9.40
N LEU A 262 15.10 3.85 10.52
CA LEU A 262 13.64 4.07 10.53
C LEU A 262 13.25 5.56 10.53
N GLY A 263 14.23 6.44 10.70
CA GLY A 263 14.04 7.86 10.96
C GLY A 263 14.98 8.72 10.13
N LYS A 264 16.22 8.88 10.60
CA LYS A 264 17.16 9.88 10.08
C LYS A 264 17.48 9.68 8.59
N SER A 265 17.67 8.44 8.14
CA SER A 265 18.09 8.12 6.77
C SER A 265 17.04 8.46 5.70
N ILE A 266 15.77 8.57 6.09
CA ILE A 266 14.64 8.80 5.20
C ILE A 266 13.88 10.10 5.54
N ALA A 267 14.44 10.95 6.40
CA ALA A 267 13.70 12.04 7.03
C ALA A 267 13.11 13.02 6.01
N ARG A 268 13.88 13.39 4.97
CA ARG A 268 13.43 14.29 3.89
C ARG A 268 12.31 13.65 3.08
N GLN A 269 12.53 12.43 2.59
CA GLN A 269 11.60 11.67 1.76
C GLN A 269 10.27 11.44 2.49
N PHE A 270 10.37 11.03 3.76
CA PHE A 270 9.22 10.79 4.60
C PHE A 270 8.45 12.07 4.92
N GLU A 271 9.13 13.20 5.11
CA GLU A 271 8.44 14.46 5.38
C GLU A 271 7.61 14.91 4.17
N CYS A 272 8.17 14.86 2.96
CA CYS A 272 7.42 15.14 1.72
C CYS A 272 6.21 14.21 1.58
N PHE A 273 6.41 12.90 1.75
CA PHE A 273 5.36 11.89 1.74
C PHE A 273 4.27 12.15 2.80
N SER A 274 4.67 12.46 4.03
CA SER A 274 3.76 12.77 5.13
C SER A 274 3.00 14.07 4.89
N GLN A 275 3.62 15.09 4.28
CA GLN A 275 2.95 16.34 3.91
C GLN A 275 1.85 16.08 2.89
N GLY A 276 2.15 15.32 1.83
CA GLY A 276 1.17 14.93 0.82
C GLY A 276 -0.03 14.19 1.42
N PHE A 277 0.24 13.17 2.25
CA PHE A 277 -0.81 12.41 2.94
C PHE A 277 -1.71 13.29 3.81
N ARG A 278 -1.10 14.18 4.59
CA ARG A 278 -1.81 15.15 5.43
C ARG A 278 -2.59 16.19 4.63
N ARG A 279 -2.51 16.30 3.30
CA ARG A 279 -3.38 17.23 2.56
C ARG A 279 -4.84 16.77 2.58
N LEU A 280 -5.06 15.46 2.51
CA LEU A 280 -6.40 14.85 2.46
C LEU A 280 -6.78 14.19 3.79
N CYS A 281 -5.83 13.49 4.40
CA CYS A 281 -6.06 12.75 5.63
C CYS A 281 -5.75 13.62 6.85
N LYS A 282 -6.64 14.57 7.13
CA LYS A 282 -6.64 15.41 8.34
C LYS A 282 -7.99 15.28 9.05
N GLY A 283 -7.95 15.13 10.37
CA GLY A 283 -9.15 15.22 11.21
C GLY A 283 -9.30 14.08 12.20
N ARG A 284 -10.27 14.24 13.10
CA ARG A 284 -10.49 13.37 14.26
C ARG A 284 -10.92 11.94 13.89
N VAL A 285 -11.43 11.74 12.68
CA VAL A 285 -11.85 10.40 12.21
C VAL A 285 -10.63 9.52 11.95
N LEU A 286 -9.52 10.08 11.45
CA LEU A 286 -8.29 9.33 11.25
C LEU A 286 -7.63 8.92 12.58
N ASP A 287 -7.79 9.73 13.62
CA ASP A 287 -7.29 9.44 14.98
C ASP A 287 -7.94 8.18 15.60
N LEU A 288 -9.07 7.71 15.04
CA LEU A 288 -9.71 6.46 15.44
C LEU A 288 -8.91 5.21 15.06
N PHE A 289 -8.02 5.33 14.07
CA PHE A 289 -7.31 4.20 13.49
C PHE A 289 -6.01 3.88 14.24
N GLN A 290 -5.76 2.58 14.42
CA GLN A 290 -4.47 2.04 14.76
C GLN A 290 -3.61 1.88 13.50
N PRO A 291 -2.27 1.82 13.62
CA PRO A 291 -1.39 1.68 12.46
C PRO A 291 -1.73 0.50 11.54
N VAL A 292 -2.11 -0.65 12.12
CA VAL A 292 -2.54 -1.83 11.37
C VAL A 292 -3.90 -1.63 10.69
N GLU A 293 -4.81 -0.86 11.31
CA GLU A 293 -6.10 -0.54 10.70
C GLU A 293 -5.94 0.47 9.56
N LEU A 294 -5.00 1.41 9.68
CA LEU A 294 -4.64 2.33 8.59
C LEU A 294 -4.00 1.57 7.41
N GLU A 295 -3.14 0.58 7.69
CA GLU A 295 -2.65 -0.32 6.65
C GLU A 295 -3.81 -1.03 5.94
N GLN A 296 -4.73 -1.63 6.69
CA GLN A 296 -5.87 -2.35 6.11
C GLN A 296 -6.79 -1.44 5.29
N LEU A 297 -6.88 -0.16 5.67
CA LEU A 297 -7.66 0.83 4.95
C LEU A 297 -7.01 1.17 3.59
N ILE A 298 -5.68 1.30 3.54
CA ILE A 298 -4.93 1.65 2.33
C ILE A 298 -4.73 0.43 1.43
N CYS A 299 -4.28 -0.68 2.00
CA CYS A 299 -3.80 -1.86 1.28
C CYS A 299 -4.85 -2.98 1.20
N GLY A 300 -5.96 -2.88 1.93
CA GLY A 300 -6.88 -3.98 2.11
C GLY A 300 -6.48 -4.96 3.23
N SER A 301 -7.42 -5.85 3.57
CA SER A 301 -7.31 -6.85 4.61
C SER A 301 -6.79 -8.19 4.08
N PRO A 302 -5.98 -8.92 4.87
CA PRO A 302 -5.41 -10.21 4.45
C PRO A 302 -6.39 -11.39 4.58
N GLY A 303 -7.55 -11.20 5.22
CA GLY A 303 -8.53 -12.25 5.42
C GLY A 303 -9.35 -12.50 4.16
N LEU A 304 -9.20 -13.68 3.56
CA LEU A 304 -9.85 -14.05 2.30
C LEU A 304 -11.02 -15.02 2.54
N ASP A 305 -12.22 -14.46 2.60
CA ASP A 305 -13.46 -15.24 2.68
C ASP A 305 -14.07 -15.47 1.29
N PHE A 306 -13.64 -16.54 0.62
CA PHE A 306 -14.13 -16.89 -0.72
C PHE A 306 -15.58 -17.39 -0.73
N GLU A 307 -16.11 -17.85 0.41
CA GLU A 307 -17.54 -18.18 0.56
C GLU A 307 -18.38 -16.91 0.51
N ALA A 308 -17.91 -15.83 1.13
CA ALA A 308 -18.52 -14.52 1.03
C ALA A 308 -18.41 -13.93 -0.39
N LEU A 309 -17.29 -14.19 -1.09
CA LEU A 309 -17.10 -13.77 -2.48
C LEU A 309 -18.08 -14.46 -3.43
N GLU A 310 -18.22 -15.79 -3.34
CA GLU A 310 -19.13 -16.56 -4.20
C GLU A 310 -20.57 -16.06 -4.09
N LYS A 311 -21.03 -15.70 -2.88
CA LYS A 311 -22.38 -15.21 -2.63
C LYS A 311 -22.72 -13.91 -3.35
N VAL A 312 -21.72 -13.07 -3.60
CA VAL A 312 -21.89 -11.76 -4.25
C VAL A 312 -21.38 -11.74 -5.69
N ALA A 313 -20.82 -12.84 -6.17
CA ALA A 313 -20.33 -12.96 -7.53
C ALA A 313 -21.46 -12.81 -8.56
N MET A 314 -21.19 -12.03 -9.58
CA MET A 314 -22.09 -11.77 -10.70
C MET A 314 -21.65 -12.59 -11.92
N TYR A 315 -22.62 -12.96 -12.75
CA TYR A 315 -22.40 -13.80 -13.91
C TYR A 315 -23.02 -13.14 -15.14
N ASP A 316 -22.22 -13.00 -16.19
CA ASP A 316 -22.59 -12.31 -17.42
C ASP A 316 -22.34 -13.19 -18.66
N ASP A 317 -22.78 -12.70 -19.82
CA ASP A 317 -22.59 -13.34 -21.13
C ASP A 317 -23.16 -14.78 -21.22
N GLY A 318 -24.27 -14.99 -20.52
CA GLY A 318 -25.01 -16.25 -20.53
C GLY A 318 -24.55 -17.28 -19.50
N TYR A 319 -23.59 -16.93 -18.63
CA TYR A 319 -23.38 -17.67 -17.39
C TYR A 319 -24.40 -17.30 -16.33
N THR A 320 -24.73 -18.28 -15.50
CA THR A 320 -25.54 -18.14 -14.29
C THR A 320 -24.93 -18.98 -13.18
N LYS A 321 -25.37 -18.77 -11.93
CA LYS A 321 -24.96 -19.61 -10.79
C LYS A 321 -25.28 -21.10 -10.97
N GLU A 322 -26.25 -21.44 -11.84
CA GLU A 322 -26.61 -22.83 -12.16
C GLU A 322 -25.74 -23.45 -13.25
N SER A 323 -24.96 -22.65 -13.97
CA SER A 323 -24.11 -23.14 -15.05
C SER A 323 -23.08 -24.13 -14.51
N ARG A 324 -22.93 -25.28 -15.19
CA ARG A 324 -22.00 -26.33 -14.76
C ARG A 324 -20.58 -25.79 -14.53
N ILE A 325 -20.07 -25.01 -15.48
CA ILE A 325 -18.72 -24.43 -15.42
C ILE A 325 -18.54 -23.50 -14.21
N ILE A 326 -19.60 -22.79 -13.80
CA ILE A 326 -19.57 -21.89 -12.64
C ILE A 326 -19.53 -22.69 -11.33
N ARG A 327 -20.32 -23.76 -11.21
CA ARG A 327 -20.25 -24.66 -10.05
C ARG A 327 -18.88 -25.34 -9.96
N GLU A 328 -18.38 -25.86 -11.08
CA GLU A 328 -17.04 -26.45 -11.17
C GLU A 328 -15.95 -25.43 -10.82
N PHE A 329 -16.10 -24.16 -11.23
CA PHE A 329 -15.18 -23.07 -10.88
C PHE A 329 -15.11 -22.88 -9.37
N TRP A 330 -16.24 -22.72 -8.68
CA TRP A 330 -16.24 -22.52 -7.23
C TRP A 330 -15.75 -23.76 -6.48
N GLU A 331 -16.08 -24.97 -6.93
CA GLU A 331 -15.49 -26.20 -6.37
C GLU A 331 -13.96 -26.21 -6.47
N VAL A 332 -13.40 -25.79 -7.62
CA VAL A 332 -11.95 -25.67 -7.82
C VAL A 332 -11.37 -24.59 -6.92
N VAL A 333 -11.98 -23.40 -6.88
CA VAL A 333 -11.49 -22.26 -6.09
C VAL A 333 -11.55 -22.52 -4.59
N HIS A 334 -12.57 -23.20 -4.08
CA HIS A 334 -12.64 -23.58 -2.67
C HIS A 334 -11.61 -24.64 -2.28
N SER A 335 -11.17 -25.46 -3.25
CA SER A 335 -10.07 -26.42 -3.06
C SER A 335 -8.68 -25.80 -3.12
N PHE A 336 -8.55 -24.53 -3.53
CA PHE A 336 -7.27 -23.84 -3.60
C PHE A 336 -6.63 -23.62 -2.22
N THR A 337 -5.31 -23.67 -2.21
CA THR A 337 -4.50 -23.16 -1.09
C THR A 337 -4.68 -21.65 -0.94
N GLU A 338 -4.35 -21.12 0.24
CA GLU A 338 -4.40 -19.67 0.49
C GLU A 338 -3.50 -18.86 -0.47
N GLU A 339 -2.37 -19.42 -0.90
CA GLU A 339 -1.50 -18.79 -1.91
C GLU A 339 -2.19 -18.74 -3.29
N GLN A 340 -2.83 -19.83 -3.72
CA GLN A 340 -3.57 -19.86 -4.98
C GLN A 340 -4.79 -18.94 -4.96
N LYS A 341 -5.49 -18.83 -3.83
CA LYS A 341 -6.58 -17.87 -3.62
C LYS A 341 -6.10 -16.42 -3.75
N ARG A 342 -4.95 -16.09 -3.15
CA ARG A 342 -4.28 -14.80 -3.33
C ARG A 342 -3.94 -14.51 -4.79
N LYS A 343 -3.35 -15.49 -5.49
CA LYS A 343 -3.02 -15.36 -6.92
C LYS A 343 -4.26 -15.18 -7.79
N LEU A 344 -5.36 -15.86 -7.50
CA LEU A 344 -6.63 -15.66 -8.19
C LEU A 344 -7.19 -14.26 -7.95
N LEU A 345 -7.15 -13.78 -6.71
CA LEU A 345 -7.60 -12.44 -6.38
C LEU A 345 -6.73 -11.38 -7.08
N PHE A 346 -5.41 -11.57 -7.08
CA PHE A 346 -4.48 -10.70 -7.79
C PHE A 346 -4.74 -10.71 -9.31
N PHE A 347 -4.87 -11.89 -9.90
CA PHE A 347 -5.16 -12.06 -11.33
C PHE A 347 -6.44 -11.32 -11.77
N THR A 348 -7.46 -11.32 -10.91
CA THR A 348 -8.77 -10.77 -11.24
C THR A 348 -8.98 -9.34 -10.80
N THR A 349 -8.30 -8.86 -9.75
CA THR A 349 -8.55 -7.54 -9.14
C THR A 349 -7.32 -6.62 -9.17
N GLY A 350 -6.13 -7.17 -9.44
CA GLY A 350 -4.86 -6.46 -9.30
C GLY A 350 -4.40 -6.26 -7.86
N SER A 351 -4.96 -7.00 -6.89
CA SER A 351 -4.50 -7.04 -5.50
C SER A 351 -4.70 -8.43 -4.90
N ASP A 352 -3.77 -8.87 -4.03
CA ASP A 352 -3.91 -10.13 -3.30
C ASP A 352 -4.68 -10.00 -1.97
N ARG A 353 -5.27 -8.82 -1.71
CA ARG A 353 -6.00 -8.48 -0.48
C ARG A 353 -7.46 -8.16 -0.72
N ALA A 354 -8.29 -8.45 0.27
CA ALA A 354 -9.70 -8.08 0.25
C ALA A 354 -9.89 -6.62 0.65
N PRO A 355 -10.96 -5.92 0.21
CA PRO A 355 -11.35 -4.65 0.82
C PRO A 355 -11.47 -4.79 2.36
N ILE A 356 -11.30 -3.69 3.11
CA ILE A 356 -11.40 -3.73 4.60
C ILE A 356 -12.77 -4.24 5.09
N LYS A 357 -13.81 -4.13 4.26
CA LYS A 357 -15.16 -4.64 4.51
C LYS A 357 -15.33 -6.14 4.18
N GLY A 358 -14.28 -6.80 3.69
CA GLY A 358 -14.25 -8.19 3.26
C GLY A 358 -14.61 -8.40 1.78
N LEU A 359 -14.42 -9.63 1.29
CA LEU A 359 -14.68 -10.01 -0.10
C LEU A 359 -16.16 -9.95 -0.50
N SER A 360 -17.09 -9.94 0.47
CA SER A 360 -18.52 -9.68 0.20
C SER A 360 -18.81 -8.29 -0.36
N ASN A 361 -17.87 -7.35 -0.25
CA ASN A 361 -18.00 -6.00 -0.82
C ASN A 361 -17.25 -5.85 -2.14
N LEU A 362 -16.64 -6.92 -2.64
CA LEU A 362 -15.99 -6.92 -3.94
C LEU A 362 -17.03 -7.27 -5.01
N GLN A 363 -17.26 -6.35 -5.94
CA GLN A 363 -18.00 -6.66 -7.16
C GLN A 363 -17.12 -7.57 -8.01
N PHE A 364 -17.40 -8.86 -8.05
CA PHE A 364 -16.62 -9.85 -8.78
C PHE A 364 -17.48 -10.46 -9.89
N VAL A 365 -17.07 -10.28 -11.14
CA VAL A 365 -17.88 -10.67 -12.30
C VAL A 365 -17.19 -11.80 -13.05
N ILE A 366 -17.94 -12.84 -13.45
CA ILE A 366 -17.47 -13.90 -14.34
C ILE A 366 -18.29 -13.88 -15.63
N SER A 367 -17.65 -13.59 -16.75
CA SER A 367 -18.26 -13.65 -18.09
C SER A 367 -17.79 -14.85 -18.89
N ARG A 368 -18.67 -15.35 -19.74
CA ARG A 368 -18.33 -16.35 -20.75
C ARG A 368 -17.42 -15.74 -21.82
N ASN A 369 -16.26 -16.37 -22.03
CA ASN A 369 -15.29 -15.97 -23.07
C ASN A 369 -15.21 -16.98 -24.21
N GLY A 370 -16.36 -17.22 -24.86
CA GLY A 370 -16.49 -18.18 -25.94
C GLY A 370 -16.55 -19.65 -25.49
N PRO A 371 -16.58 -20.58 -26.46
CA PRO A 371 -16.69 -22.01 -26.18
C PRO A 371 -15.39 -22.60 -25.64
N ASP A 372 -15.42 -23.90 -25.33
CA ASP A 372 -14.24 -24.70 -25.02
C ASP A 372 -13.11 -24.48 -26.04
N CYS A 373 -11.94 -24.11 -25.54
CA CYS A 373 -10.75 -23.84 -26.35
C CYS A 373 -9.48 -24.07 -25.51
N GLU A 374 -8.32 -23.89 -26.13
CA GLU A 374 -7.01 -24.02 -25.44
C GLU A 374 -6.52 -22.70 -24.84
N ARG A 375 -7.25 -21.60 -25.04
CA ARG A 375 -6.90 -20.29 -24.46
C ARG A 375 -7.02 -20.35 -22.95
N LEU A 376 -6.15 -19.63 -22.25
CA LEU A 376 -6.25 -19.40 -20.82
C LEU A 376 -7.42 -18.43 -20.52
N PRO A 377 -8.01 -18.48 -19.30
CA PRO A 377 -8.86 -17.39 -18.87
C PRO A 377 -8.07 -16.08 -18.85
N THR A 378 -8.77 -14.97 -18.99
CA THR A 378 -8.19 -13.60 -18.97
C THR A 378 -8.98 -12.76 -17.98
N ALA A 379 -8.47 -11.60 -17.58
CA ALA A 379 -9.16 -10.74 -16.64
C ALA A 379 -8.99 -9.26 -16.97
N HIS A 380 -9.99 -8.47 -16.58
CA HIS A 380 -9.92 -7.01 -16.53
C HIS A 380 -9.90 -6.58 -15.06
N THR A 381 -8.70 -6.35 -14.52
CA THR A 381 -8.49 -6.02 -13.10
C THR A 381 -9.22 -4.75 -12.66
N CYS A 382 -9.33 -3.77 -13.56
CA CYS A 382 -10.03 -2.51 -13.34
C CYS A 382 -11.51 -2.69 -12.99
N PHE A 383 -12.12 -3.79 -13.44
CA PHE A 383 -13.54 -4.11 -13.23
C PHE A 383 -13.75 -5.39 -12.41
N ASN A 384 -12.68 -5.97 -11.85
CA ASN A 384 -12.70 -7.26 -11.13
C ASN A 384 -13.37 -8.39 -11.96
N HIS A 385 -13.09 -8.40 -13.26
CA HIS A 385 -13.86 -9.17 -14.23
C HIS A 385 -13.03 -10.33 -14.77
N LEU A 386 -13.48 -11.57 -14.53
CA LEU A 386 -12.89 -12.78 -15.05
C LEU A 386 -13.59 -13.21 -16.34
N LEU A 387 -12.83 -13.33 -17.43
CA LEU A 387 -13.27 -13.84 -18.72
C LEU A 387 -12.92 -15.32 -18.82
N LEU A 388 -13.92 -16.18 -18.62
CA LEU A 388 -13.76 -17.63 -18.49
C LEU A 388 -14.30 -18.36 -19.74
N PRO A 389 -13.46 -19.09 -20.50
CA PRO A 389 -13.95 -19.96 -21.57
C PRO A 389 -14.81 -21.12 -21.03
N GLU A 390 -15.76 -21.59 -21.83
CA GLU A 390 -16.66 -22.68 -21.44
C GLU A 390 -15.99 -24.06 -21.58
N TYR A 391 -14.98 -24.32 -20.73
CA TYR A 391 -14.23 -25.58 -20.75
C TYR A 391 -15.14 -26.80 -20.57
N LYS A 392 -14.83 -27.88 -21.30
CA LYS A 392 -15.65 -29.10 -21.26
C LYS A 392 -15.50 -29.94 -20.02
N THR A 393 -14.41 -29.83 -19.26
CA THR A 393 -14.19 -30.64 -18.06
C THR A 393 -13.61 -29.80 -16.91
N LYS A 394 -13.89 -30.25 -15.69
CA LYS A 394 -13.37 -29.63 -14.46
C LYS A 394 -11.85 -29.67 -14.40
N GLU A 395 -11.24 -30.75 -14.89
CA GLU A 395 -9.78 -30.92 -14.93
C GLU A 395 -9.14 -29.86 -15.83
N LYS A 396 -9.72 -29.62 -17.01
CA LYS A 396 -9.24 -28.58 -17.94
C LYS A 396 -9.42 -27.20 -17.34
N LEU A 397 -10.57 -26.94 -16.71
CA LEU A 397 -10.82 -25.68 -15.99
C LEU A 397 -9.74 -25.44 -14.92
N GLN A 398 -9.48 -26.44 -14.07
CA GLN A 398 -8.49 -26.34 -13.00
C GLN A 398 -7.07 -26.11 -13.55
N GLU A 399 -6.65 -26.89 -14.54
CA GLU A 399 -5.33 -26.75 -15.18
C GLU A 399 -5.16 -25.36 -15.79
N ARG A 400 -6.14 -24.89 -16.58
CA ARG A 400 -6.08 -23.60 -17.28
C ARG A 400 -6.13 -22.43 -16.31
N LEU A 401 -6.97 -22.51 -15.26
CA LEU A 401 -7.06 -21.48 -14.23
C LEU A 401 -5.77 -21.40 -13.42
N LEU A 402 -5.22 -22.53 -12.97
CA LEU A 402 -3.94 -22.57 -12.27
C LEU A 402 -2.80 -22.05 -13.13
N THR A 403 -2.79 -22.38 -14.41
CA THR A 403 -1.80 -21.86 -15.36
C THR A 403 -1.93 -20.34 -15.47
N ALA A 404 -3.14 -19.80 -15.63
CA ALA A 404 -3.34 -18.37 -15.74
C ALA A 404 -2.88 -17.60 -14.49
N ILE A 405 -3.32 -18.02 -13.30
CA ILE A 405 -3.01 -17.29 -12.05
C ILE A 405 -1.53 -17.39 -11.66
N ASN A 406 -0.83 -18.46 -12.04
CA ASN A 406 0.61 -18.59 -11.77
C ASN A 406 1.49 -17.84 -12.77
N ASN A 407 0.95 -17.46 -13.94
CA ASN A 407 1.69 -16.73 -14.98
C ASN A 407 1.25 -15.27 -15.10
N ALA A 408 0.38 -14.79 -14.21
CA ALA A 408 -0.15 -13.43 -14.21
C ALA A 408 0.93 -12.36 -14.00
N GLU A 409 1.98 -12.66 -13.21
CA GLU A 409 3.08 -11.73 -12.91
C GLU A 409 4.09 -11.61 -14.09
N GLY A 410 4.12 -12.58 -15.00
CA GLY A 410 5.10 -12.66 -16.09
C GLY A 410 4.89 -11.71 -17.27
N PHE A 411 3.79 -10.96 -17.31
CA PHE A 411 3.49 -9.98 -18.37
C PHE A 411 3.67 -8.52 -17.92
N GLY A 412 3.99 -8.29 -16.62
CA GLY A 412 4.18 -6.95 -16.04
C GLY A 412 5.61 -6.62 -15.61
N LEU A 413 6.51 -7.60 -15.66
CA LEU A 413 7.93 -7.47 -15.34
C LEU A 413 8.76 -7.79 -16.60
N MET A 414 8.69 -6.89 -17.59
CA MET A 414 9.73 -6.73 -18.62
C MET A 414 10.04 -5.25 -18.76
#